data_AF-A0A7G2K111-F1
#
_entry.id   AF-A0A7G2K111-F1
#
_cell.length_a   1.000
_cell.length_b   1.000
_cell.length_c   1.000
_cell.angle_alpha   90.00
_cell.angle_beta   90.00
_cell.angle_gamma   90.00
#
_symmetry.space_group_name_H-M   'P 1'
#
loop_
_entity.id
_entity.type
_entity.pdbx_description
1 polymer ?
#
loop_
_entity_poly.entity_id
_entity_poly.type
_entity_poly.pdbx_seq_one_letter_code
_entity_poly.pdbx_strand_id
1 'polypeptide(L)'
;MLSVYRYSRDFYRLQDTLSINHEAKKYTGFYFPLPYLVPKGQYQLSINQNMGKWGDFYLSGQTSTYWGTEGESREYQIAYSNRYKSLGYQISLSQTHDKISDRREKAVYLSFSLPLGDNHSLSSSYSRQSDYSSAQLGVNGSLGDKRQWNYGLSVSQDANRYRQVAANGGFQSGIGDYRASFSQDNQHSRQMGISANGSIVAHQYGITLGTRVSDGFAIIHAKEGRGAGIESGNGNLDYFGNGIVPYVSPYSVN
;
A
#
# COMPACT_ATOMS: atom_id res chain seq x y z
N MET A 1 -16.97 -15.76 2.34
CA MET A 1 -15.98 -16.84 2.19
C MET A 1 -15.69 -16.99 0.71
N LEU A 2 -14.43 -16.81 0.29
CA LEU A 2 -14.00 -17.05 -1.09
C LEU A 2 -12.91 -18.13 -1.04
N SER A 3 -13.15 -19.21 -1.77
CA SER A 3 -12.19 -20.28 -2.00
C SER A 3 -11.97 -20.33 -3.51
N VAL A 4 -10.73 -20.15 -3.95
CA VAL A 4 -10.38 -20.21 -5.37
C VAL A 4 -9.31 -21.28 -5.53
N TYR A 5 -9.62 -22.29 -6.33
CA TYR A 5 -8.69 -23.32 -6.74
C TYR A 5 -8.33 -23.07 -8.20
N ARG A 6 -7.05 -22.77 -8.47
CA ARG A 6 -6.57 -22.57 -9.84
C ARG A 6 -5.59 -23.68 -10.18
N TYR A 7 -6.04 -24.58 -11.05
CA TYR A 7 -5.25 -25.65 -11.63
C TYR A 7 -4.77 -25.20 -13.01
N SER A 8 -3.46 -25.15 -13.23
CA SER A 8 -2.89 -24.78 -14.53
C SER A 8 -2.32 -26.05 -15.16
N ARG A 9 -3.03 -26.61 -16.15
CA ARG A 9 -2.49 -27.62 -17.06
C ARG A 9 -1.75 -26.89 -18.19
N ASP A 10 -0.48 -27.20 -18.37
CA ASP A 10 0.32 -26.96 -19.59
C ASP A 10 0.19 -25.57 -20.25
N PHE A 11 0.47 -24.49 -19.51
CA PHE A 11 0.65 -23.18 -20.12
C PHE A 11 1.88 -22.46 -19.54
N TYR A 12 2.94 -22.39 -20.33
CA TYR A 12 4.06 -21.48 -20.14
C TYR A 12 3.54 -20.05 -20.35
N ARG A 13 3.56 -19.20 -19.32
CA ARG A 13 3.29 -17.77 -19.53
C ARG A 13 4.56 -17.13 -20.11
N LEU A 14 4.39 -16.30 -21.14
CA LEU A 14 5.49 -15.63 -21.85
C LEU A 14 6.42 -14.83 -20.89
N GLN A 15 5.87 -14.33 -19.78
CA GLN A 15 6.64 -13.64 -18.73
C GLN A 15 7.61 -14.56 -17.97
N ASP A 16 7.23 -15.82 -17.75
CA ASP A 16 8.08 -16.82 -17.09
C ASP A 16 9.24 -17.22 -18.02
N THR A 17 9.00 -17.25 -19.34
CA THR A 17 10.02 -17.54 -20.35
C THR A 17 11.04 -16.41 -20.53
N LEU A 18 10.67 -15.16 -20.25
CA LEU A 18 11.55 -13.98 -20.41
C LEU A 18 12.45 -13.76 -19.19
N SER A 19 11.93 -13.98 -17.98
CA SER A 19 12.70 -13.85 -16.72
C SER A 19 13.76 -14.95 -16.61
N ILE A 20 13.43 -16.19 -17.00
CA ILE A 20 14.40 -17.31 -17.07
C ILE A 20 15.46 -17.07 -18.16
N ASN A 21 15.11 -16.45 -19.29
CA ASN A 21 16.06 -16.21 -20.38
C ASN A 21 17.07 -15.10 -20.09
N HIS A 22 16.70 -14.07 -19.32
CA HIS A 22 17.61 -12.94 -19.09
C HIS A 22 18.75 -13.29 -18.11
N GLU A 23 18.49 -14.16 -17.12
CA GLU A 23 19.55 -14.64 -16.21
C GLU A 23 20.39 -15.77 -16.83
N ALA A 24 19.79 -16.70 -17.60
CA ALA A 24 20.54 -17.80 -18.23
C ALA A 24 21.52 -17.33 -19.33
N LYS A 25 21.25 -16.19 -19.98
CA LYS A 25 22.10 -15.67 -21.07
C LYS A 25 23.48 -15.18 -20.63
N LYS A 26 23.65 -14.84 -19.35
CA LYS A 26 24.87 -14.15 -18.89
C LYS A 26 25.99 -15.11 -18.47
N TYR A 27 25.73 -16.41 -18.26
CA TYR A 27 26.70 -17.30 -17.64
C TYR A 27 27.04 -18.61 -18.38
N THR A 28 26.18 -19.19 -19.22
CA THR A 28 26.44 -20.59 -19.66
C THR A 28 26.19 -20.91 -21.13
N GLY A 29 25.60 -20.02 -21.94
CA GLY A 29 25.36 -20.30 -23.36
C GLY A 29 24.47 -21.52 -23.64
N PHE A 30 23.86 -22.11 -22.61
CA PHE A 30 23.04 -23.31 -22.67
C PHE A 30 21.62 -23.02 -22.15
N TYR A 31 20.61 -23.42 -22.91
CA TYR A 31 19.21 -23.43 -22.48
C TYR A 31 19.01 -24.54 -21.44
N PHE A 32 19.11 -24.21 -20.15
CA PHE A 32 18.49 -25.02 -19.09
C PHE A 32 17.23 -24.30 -18.63
N PRO A 33 16.02 -24.75 -19.01
CA PRO A 33 14.83 -24.34 -18.28
C PRO A 33 14.99 -24.88 -16.87
N LEU A 34 15.20 -24.02 -15.86
CA LEU A 34 15.17 -24.43 -14.46
C LEU A 34 13.78 -25.02 -14.18
N PRO A 35 13.61 -26.36 -14.07
CA PRO A 35 12.28 -26.97 -14.01
C PRO A 35 11.54 -26.60 -12.72
N TYR A 36 12.28 -26.14 -11.71
CA TYR A 36 11.87 -25.94 -10.33
C TYR A 36 10.98 -24.71 -10.07
N LEU A 37 10.67 -23.92 -11.10
CA LEU A 37 9.95 -22.65 -10.93
C LEU A 37 8.55 -22.63 -11.55
N VAL A 38 8.11 -23.71 -12.22
CA VAL A 38 6.79 -23.73 -12.87
C VAL A 38 5.71 -24.12 -11.85
N PRO A 39 4.75 -23.23 -11.51
CA PRO A 39 3.67 -23.56 -10.58
C PRO A 39 2.76 -24.64 -11.16
N LYS A 40 2.59 -25.75 -10.42
CA LYS A 40 1.73 -26.89 -10.78
C LYS A 40 0.28 -26.69 -10.36
N GLY A 41 0.07 -26.16 -9.15
CA GLY A 41 -1.27 -25.96 -8.61
C GLY A 41 -1.24 -25.05 -7.40
N GLN A 42 -2.27 -24.21 -7.27
CA GLN A 42 -2.39 -23.24 -6.21
C GLN A 42 -3.78 -23.33 -5.57
N TYR A 43 -3.80 -23.59 -4.28
CA TYR A 43 -5.00 -23.54 -3.45
C TYR A 43 -4.96 -22.25 -2.62
N GLN A 44 -6.05 -21.47 -2.67
CA GLN A 44 -6.20 -20.25 -1.88
C GLN A 44 -7.52 -20.28 -1.09
N LEU A 45 -7.42 -19.94 0.19
CA LEU A 45 -8.53 -19.77 1.11
C LEU A 45 -8.49 -18.36 1.69
N SER A 46 -9.62 -17.64 1.64
CA SER A 46 -9.77 -16.37 2.35
C SER A 46 -11.12 -16.29 3.05
N ILE A 47 -11.06 -16.03 4.36
CA ILE A 47 -12.20 -15.87 5.25
C ILE A 47 -12.10 -14.49 5.87
N ASN A 48 -13.15 -13.71 5.66
CA ASN A 48 -13.36 -12.39 6.25
C ASN A 48 -14.69 -12.46 6.98
N GLN A 49 -14.67 -12.31 8.30
CA GLN A 49 -15.86 -12.34 9.13
C GLN A 49 -15.89 -11.10 10.02
N ASN A 50 -16.81 -10.18 9.71
CA ASN A 50 -17.18 -9.12 10.65
C ASN A 50 -18.06 -9.72 11.75
N MET A 51 -17.69 -9.49 13.00
CA MET A 51 -18.42 -9.95 14.18
C MET A 51 -19.05 -8.77 14.95
N GLY A 52 -19.27 -7.64 14.28
CA GLY A 52 -19.82 -6.42 14.85
C GLY A 52 -19.00 -5.91 16.03
N LYS A 53 -19.59 -5.92 17.23
CA LYS A 53 -18.94 -5.43 18.47
C LYS A 53 -17.72 -6.26 18.89
N TRP A 54 -17.61 -7.49 18.41
CA TRP A 54 -16.49 -8.39 18.71
C TRP A 54 -15.31 -8.20 17.76
N GLY A 55 -15.39 -7.25 16.81
CA GLY A 55 -14.33 -6.92 15.87
C GLY A 55 -14.40 -7.72 14.58
N ASP A 56 -13.29 -7.72 13.86
CA ASP A 56 -13.12 -8.32 12.55
C ASP A 56 -12.07 -9.41 12.61
N PHE A 57 -12.42 -10.57 12.05
CA PHE A 57 -11.52 -11.70 11.92
C PHE A 57 -11.20 -11.96 10.45
N TYR A 58 -9.90 -12.10 10.17
CA TYR A 58 -9.34 -12.40 8.88
C TYR A 58 -8.48 -13.66 8.97
N LEU A 59 -8.71 -14.59 8.04
CA LEU A 59 -7.85 -15.75 7.83
C LEU A 59 -7.60 -15.87 6.34
N SER A 60 -6.33 -15.93 5.93
CA SER A 60 -5.93 -16.32 4.59
C SER A 60 -4.91 -17.45 4.63
N GLY A 61 -4.97 -18.30 3.62
CA GLY A 61 -4.04 -19.39 3.45
C GLY A 61 -3.84 -19.67 1.98
N GLN A 62 -2.60 -19.90 1.59
CA GLN A 62 -2.24 -20.29 0.24
C GLN A 62 -1.27 -21.47 0.29
N THR A 63 -1.47 -22.43 -0.60
CA THR A 63 -0.54 -23.53 -0.82
C THR A 63 -0.25 -23.64 -2.31
N SER A 64 1.02 -23.52 -2.66
CA SER A 64 1.53 -23.60 -4.03
C SER A 64 2.40 -24.83 -4.18
N THR A 65 2.16 -25.59 -5.23
CA THR A 65 3.02 -26.71 -5.65
C THR A 65 3.72 -26.34 -6.94
N TYR A 66 4.94 -26.81 -7.14
CA TYR A 66 5.73 -26.55 -8.34
C TYR A 66 6.10 -27.87 -9.03
N TRP A 67 6.20 -27.85 -10.36
CA TRP A 67 6.72 -28.98 -11.12
C TRP A 67 8.20 -29.18 -10.81
N GLY A 68 8.65 -30.43 -10.70
CA GLY A 68 10.05 -30.76 -10.44
C GLY A 68 10.51 -30.65 -8.97
N THR A 69 9.64 -30.26 -8.02
CA THR A 69 9.94 -30.24 -6.58
C THR A 69 9.04 -31.19 -5.80
N GLU A 70 9.61 -32.02 -4.92
CA GLU A 70 8.83 -32.74 -3.90
C GLU A 70 8.59 -31.81 -2.70
N GLY A 71 7.42 -31.17 -2.67
CA GLY A 71 6.98 -30.35 -1.54
C GLY A 71 6.03 -29.22 -1.95
N GLU A 72 5.57 -28.48 -0.94
CA GLU A 72 4.59 -27.41 -1.10
C GLU A 72 5.09 -26.14 -0.40
N SER A 73 5.01 -24.99 -1.07
CA SER A 73 5.18 -23.69 -0.42
C SER A 73 3.85 -23.28 0.19
N ARG A 74 3.86 -22.90 1.47
CA ARG A 74 2.64 -22.64 2.26
C ARG A 74 2.75 -21.28 2.92
N GLU A 75 1.71 -20.48 2.77
CA GLU A 75 1.58 -19.19 3.43
C GLU A 75 0.25 -19.14 4.16
N TYR A 76 0.27 -18.73 5.43
CA TYR A 76 -0.92 -18.56 6.23
C TYR A 76 -0.85 -17.23 6.97
N GLN A 77 -1.95 -16.50 7.02
CA GLN A 77 -2.07 -15.26 7.77
C GLN A 77 -3.40 -15.24 8.53
N ILE A 78 -3.31 -14.92 9.80
CA ILE A 78 -4.45 -14.73 10.70
C ILE A 78 -4.35 -13.30 11.20
N ALA A 79 -5.43 -12.53 11.10
CA ALA A 79 -5.49 -11.21 11.69
C ALA A 79 -6.82 -11.02 12.43
N TYR A 80 -6.74 -10.32 13.55
CA TYR A 80 -7.87 -9.93 14.36
C TYR A 80 -7.72 -8.45 14.67
N SER A 81 -8.73 -7.66 14.36
CA SER A 81 -8.78 -6.24 14.70
C SER A 81 -10.07 -5.92 15.41
N ASN A 82 -10.00 -5.07 16.42
CA ASN A 82 -11.17 -4.56 17.09
C ASN A 82 -10.89 -3.15 17.62
N ARG A 83 -11.94 -2.48 18.06
CA ARG A 83 -11.85 -1.14 18.62
C ARG A 83 -12.50 -1.13 20.00
N TYR A 84 -11.71 -0.79 21.01
CA TYR A 84 -12.19 -0.53 22.34
C TYR A 84 -12.29 0.98 22.57
N LYS A 85 -13.52 1.52 22.57
CA LYS A 85 -13.80 2.97 22.59
C LYS A 85 -13.12 3.68 21.42
N SER A 86 -12.15 4.56 21.69
CA SER A 86 -11.34 5.23 20.68
C SER A 86 -10.08 4.46 20.30
N LEU A 87 -9.65 3.48 21.11
CA LEU A 87 -8.43 2.71 20.87
C LEU A 87 -8.70 1.57 19.88
N GLY A 88 -8.15 1.66 18.68
CA GLY A 88 -8.06 0.56 17.73
C GLY A 88 -6.87 -0.33 18.08
N TYR A 89 -7.06 -1.64 17.95
CA TYR A 89 -5.97 -2.61 18.03
C TYR A 89 -6.11 -3.68 16.96
N GLN A 90 -4.97 -4.15 16.46
CA GLN A 90 -4.86 -5.21 15.48
C GLN A 90 -3.73 -6.14 15.87
N ILE A 91 -4.00 -7.44 15.77
CA ILE A 91 -3.05 -8.51 16.02
C ILE A 91 -3.06 -9.37 14.76
N SER A 92 -1.90 -9.61 14.17
CA SER A 92 -1.77 -10.56 13.08
C SER A 92 -0.58 -11.49 13.26
N LEU A 93 -0.78 -12.73 12.85
CA LEU A 93 0.20 -13.80 12.82
C LEU A 93 0.28 -14.26 11.38
N SER A 94 1.48 -14.32 10.82
CA SER A 94 1.70 -14.96 9.53
C SER A 94 2.82 -15.97 9.62
N GLN A 95 2.75 -16.96 8.75
CA GLN A 95 3.80 -17.94 8.57
C GLN A 95 3.94 -18.23 7.09
N THR A 96 5.17 -18.10 6.60
CA THR A 96 5.54 -18.45 5.24
C THR A 96 6.55 -19.58 5.30
N HIS A 97 6.27 -20.65 4.56
CA HIS A 97 7.22 -21.72 4.32
C HIS A 97 7.46 -21.78 2.83
N ASP A 98 8.65 -21.36 2.42
CA ASP A 98 9.09 -21.47 1.04
C ASP A 98 9.91 -22.74 0.87
N LYS A 99 9.45 -23.63 -0.01
CA LYS A 99 10.13 -24.91 -0.22
C LYS A 99 11.39 -24.78 -1.09
N ILE A 100 11.48 -23.75 -1.94
CA ILE A 100 12.64 -23.56 -2.81
C ILE A 100 13.87 -23.18 -1.99
N SER A 101 13.68 -22.31 -0.99
CA SER A 101 14.73 -21.91 -0.05
C SER A 101 14.78 -22.77 1.23
N ASP A 102 13.83 -23.69 1.40
CA ASP A 102 13.54 -24.46 2.62
C ASP A 102 13.44 -23.59 3.89
N ARG A 103 13.04 -22.32 3.73
CA ARG A 103 12.93 -21.36 4.82
C ARG A 103 11.52 -21.36 5.38
N ARG A 104 11.44 -21.35 6.71
CA ARG A 104 10.19 -21.15 7.44
C ARG A 104 10.30 -19.89 8.26
N GLU A 105 9.49 -18.91 7.93
CA GLU A 105 9.45 -17.62 8.60
C GLU A 105 8.11 -17.46 9.30
N LYS A 106 8.15 -16.99 10.54
CA LYS A 106 6.97 -16.65 11.32
C LYS A 106 7.04 -15.18 11.63
N ALA A 107 5.96 -14.45 11.32
CA ALA A 107 5.83 -13.06 11.70
C ALA A 107 4.64 -12.86 12.65
N VAL A 108 4.87 -12.01 13.63
CA VAL A 108 3.84 -11.51 14.55
C VAL A 108 3.82 -10.00 14.39
N TYR A 109 2.64 -9.43 14.29
CA TYR A 109 2.45 -8.00 14.19
C TYR A 109 1.33 -7.57 15.14
N LEU A 110 1.61 -6.53 15.92
CA LEU A 110 0.71 -5.88 16.83
C LEU A 110 0.66 -4.41 16.44
N SER A 111 -0.53 -3.84 16.37
CA SER A 111 -0.72 -2.43 16.07
C SER A 111 -1.82 -1.86 16.95
N PHE A 112 -1.56 -0.66 17.46
CA PHE A 112 -2.46 0.12 18.28
C PHE A 112 -2.58 1.51 17.66
N SER A 113 -3.79 2.02 17.57
CA SER A 113 -4.07 3.36 17.07
C SER A 113 -5.05 4.07 18.00
N LEU A 114 -4.68 5.27 18.43
CA LEU A 114 -5.47 6.09 19.34
C LEU A 114 -5.63 7.48 18.71
N PRO A 115 -6.81 7.85 18.21
CA PRO A 115 -7.08 9.22 17.82
C PRO A 115 -7.07 10.11 19.06
N LEU A 116 -6.27 11.17 19.02
CA LEU A 116 -6.14 12.19 20.04
C LEU A 116 -6.92 13.42 19.54
N GLY A 117 -8.23 13.41 19.77
CA GLY A 117 -9.14 14.42 19.22
C GLY A 117 -9.37 14.25 17.72
N ASP A 118 -9.65 15.36 17.03
CA ASP A 118 -10.13 15.32 15.65
C ASP A 118 -9.02 15.30 14.60
N ASN A 119 -7.83 15.80 14.96
CA ASN A 119 -6.79 16.14 14.00
C ASN A 119 -5.45 15.45 14.27
N HIS A 120 -5.33 14.67 15.35
CA HIS A 120 -4.10 13.97 15.70
C HIS A 120 -4.39 12.52 16.08
N SER A 121 -3.41 11.65 15.86
CA SER A 121 -3.46 10.26 16.29
C SER A 121 -2.09 9.78 16.73
N LEU A 122 -2.10 8.95 17.76
CA LEU A 122 -0.95 8.18 18.21
C LEU A 122 -1.08 6.77 17.65
N SER A 123 0.02 6.25 17.11
CA SER A 123 0.15 4.88 16.66
C SER A 123 1.32 4.21 17.36
N SER A 124 1.14 2.94 17.68
CA SER A 124 2.20 2.08 18.17
C SER A 124 2.10 0.76 17.44
N SER A 125 3.22 0.28 16.91
CA SER A 125 3.27 -1.04 16.30
C SER A 125 4.48 -1.81 16.80
N TYR A 126 4.32 -3.12 16.85
CA TYR A 126 5.38 -4.05 17.18
C TYR A 126 5.31 -5.20 16.19
N SER A 127 6.42 -5.50 15.54
CA SER A 127 6.55 -6.60 14.62
C SER A 127 7.70 -7.49 15.04
N ARG A 128 7.56 -8.80 14.84
CA ARG A 128 8.65 -9.76 15.01
C ARG A 128 8.57 -10.79 13.91
N GLN A 129 9.59 -10.87 13.08
CA GLN A 129 9.76 -11.85 12.02
C GLN A 129 11.01 -12.67 12.28
N SER A 130 10.81 -13.94 12.65
CA SER A 130 11.88 -14.86 13.03
C SER A 130 12.81 -14.24 14.11
N ASP A 131 14.04 -13.85 13.73
CA ASP A 131 15.05 -13.27 14.62
C ASP A 131 15.03 -11.74 14.65
N TYR A 132 14.29 -11.11 13.74
CA TYR A 132 14.15 -9.66 13.68
C TYR A 132 12.90 -9.23 14.45
N SER A 133 13.01 -8.20 15.28
CA SER A 133 11.84 -7.53 15.85
C SER A 133 12.01 -6.03 15.78
N SER A 134 10.93 -5.31 15.49
CA SER A 134 10.91 -3.86 15.48
C SER A 134 9.69 -3.34 16.24
N ALA A 135 9.89 -2.28 17.00
CA ALA A 135 8.84 -1.50 17.63
C ALA A 135 8.84 -0.11 17.00
N GLN A 136 7.67 0.45 16.72
CA GLN A 136 7.51 1.80 16.22
C GLN A 136 6.46 2.54 17.03
N LEU A 137 6.75 3.80 17.33
CA LEU A 137 5.81 4.75 17.90
C LEU A 137 5.72 5.94 16.97
N GLY A 138 4.52 6.37 16.64
CA GLY A 138 4.29 7.46 15.70
C GLY A 138 3.17 8.38 16.13
N VAL A 139 3.34 9.67 15.91
CA VAL A 139 2.28 10.66 16.04
C VAL A 139 2.04 11.24 14.65
N ASN A 140 0.78 11.24 14.23
CA ASN A 140 0.35 11.77 12.96
C ASN A 140 -0.73 12.81 13.19
N GLY A 141 -0.82 13.79 12.29
CA GLY A 141 -1.87 14.78 12.37
C GLY A 141 -2.15 15.50 11.05
N SER A 142 -3.24 16.25 11.06
CA SER A 142 -3.63 17.13 9.96
C SER A 142 -3.97 18.53 10.45
N LEU A 143 -3.76 19.52 9.58
CA LEU A 143 -3.98 20.94 9.86
C LEU A 143 -4.66 21.61 8.66
N GLY A 144 -5.28 22.77 8.91
CA GLY A 144 -6.03 23.55 7.94
C GLY A 144 -7.52 23.18 7.90
N ASP A 145 -8.33 24.11 7.44
CA ASP A 145 -9.80 24.00 7.46
C ASP A 145 -10.32 22.82 6.64
N LYS A 146 -9.61 22.45 5.58
CA LYS A 146 -9.89 21.25 4.77
C LYS A 146 -8.95 20.08 5.08
N ARG A 147 -8.21 20.13 6.20
CA ARG A 147 -7.16 19.15 6.57
C ARG A 147 -6.10 18.96 5.47
N GLN A 148 -5.84 20.03 4.71
CA GLN A 148 -4.93 20.01 3.56
C GLN A 148 -3.47 19.78 3.92
N TRP A 149 -3.06 20.03 5.16
CA TRP A 149 -1.71 19.76 5.64
C TRP A 149 -1.71 18.47 6.44
N ASN A 150 -0.76 17.59 6.20
CA ASN A 150 -0.54 16.41 7.01
C ASN A 150 0.91 16.34 7.49
N TYR A 151 1.10 15.90 8.72
CA TYR A 151 2.43 15.71 9.29
C TYR A 151 2.48 14.40 10.08
N GLY A 152 3.67 13.84 10.20
CA GLY A 152 3.94 12.64 10.94
C GLY A 152 5.35 12.64 11.49
N LEU A 153 5.49 12.16 12.71
CA LEU A 153 6.76 11.88 13.34
C LEU A 153 6.70 10.47 13.89
N SER A 154 7.72 9.66 13.61
CA SER A 154 7.81 8.33 14.17
C SER A 154 9.23 8.00 14.61
N VAL A 155 9.31 7.17 15.63
CA VAL A 155 10.54 6.59 16.16
C VAL A 155 10.37 5.09 16.13
N SER A 156 11.31 4.40 15.50
CA SER A 156 11.38 2.94 15.52
C SER A 156 12.68 2.46 16.15
N GLN A 157 12.62 1.31 16.79
CA GLN A 157 13.78 0.60 17.31
C GLN A 157 13.64 -0.88 17.02
N ASP A 158 14.73 -1.51 16.56
CA ASP A 158 14.79 -2.95 16.36
C ASP A 158 15.52 -3.71 17.48
N ALA A 159 15.53 -5.05 17.37
CA ALA A 159 16.18 -5.96 18.29
C ALA A 159 17.69 -5.68 18.46
N ASN A 160 18.34 -5.21 17.40
CA ASN A 160 19.77 -4.91 17.36
C ASN A 160 20.10 -3.50 17.90
N ARG A 161 19.12 -2.85 18.56
CA ARG A 161 19.21 -1.46 19.03
C ARG A 161 19.45 -0.46 17.89
N TYR A 162 19.17 -0.83 16.65
CA TYR A 162 19.09 0.13 15.57
C TYR A 162 17.87 1.02 15.83
N ARG A 163 18.08 2.33 15.81
CA ARG A 163 17.04 3.32 16.10
C ARG A 163 16.92 4.22 14.89
N GLN A 164 15.71 4.44 14.43
CA GLN A 164 15.42 5.34 13.34
C GLN A 164 14.37 6.36 13.78
N VAL A 165 14.61 7.61 13.43
CA VAL A 165 13.63 8.69 13.55
C VAL A 165 13.22 9.09 12.15
N ALA A 166 11.92 9.15 11.89
CA ALA A 166 11.37 9.55 10.60
C ALA A 166 10.34 10.65 10.80
N ALA A 167 10.42 11.68 9.97
CA ALA A 167 9.46 12.76 9.87
C ALA A 167 8.91 12.82 8.45
N ASN A 168 7.61 13.04 8.32
CA ASN A 168 6.96 13.23 7.04
C ASN A 168 6.00 14.41 7.11
N GLY A 169 5.90 15.13 6.01
CA GLY A 169 4.98 16.24 5.84
C GLY A 169 4.37 16.19 4.46
N GLY A 170 3.15 16.68 4.32
CA GLY A 170 2.52 16.82 3.04
C GLY A 170 1.51 17.95 3.01
N PHE A 171 1.19 18.34 1.79
CA PHE A 171 0.27 19.40 1.47
C PHE A 171 -0.54 18.99 0.25
N GLN A 172 -1.85 18.88 0.45
CA GLN A 172 -2.82 18.59 -0.59
C GLN A 172 -3.48 19.90 -1.04
N SER A 173 -3.20 20.30 -2.27
CA SER A 173 -3.80 21.47 -2.91
C SER A 173 -4.76 21.05 -4.01
N GLY A 174 -5.62 21.98 -4.45
CA GLY A 174 -6.48 21.76 -5.62
C GLY A 174 -5.70 21.54 -6.93
N ILE A 175 -4.41 21.91 -6.96
CA ILE A 175 -3.53 21.73 -8.13
C ILE A 175 -2.57 20.53 -8.02
N GLY A 176 -2.59 19.78 -6.91
CA GLY A 176 -1.69 18.66 -6.71
C GLY A 176 -1.35 18.35 -5.24
N ASP A 177 -0.73 17.19 -5.05
CA ASP A 177 -0.27 16.65 -3.79
C ASP A 177 1.25 16.72 -3.69
N TYR A 178 1.73 17.37 -2.63
CA TYR A 178 3.16 17.50 -2.34
C TYR A 178 3.47 16.76 -1.06
N ARG A 179 4.55 15.98 -1.02
CA ARG A 179 5.02 15.29 0.19
C ARG A 179 6.52 15.40 0.32
N ALA A 180 6.98 15.52 1.55
CA ALA A 180 8.37 15.46 1.94
C ALA A 180 8.53 14.45 3.07
N SER A 181 9.64 13.75 3.07
CA SER A 181 10.00 12.77 4.10
C SER A 181 11.48 12.86 4.40
N PHE A 182 11.81 12.68 5.66
CA PHE A 182 13.16 12.65 6.18
C PHE A 182 13.27 11.53 7.19
N SER A 183 14.33 10.73 7.13
CA SER A 183 14.63 9.77 8.19
C SER A 183 16.12 9.71 8.46
N GLN A 184 16.47 9.45 9.71
CA GLN A 184 17.83 9.31 10.16
C GLN A 184 17.92 8.16 11.16
N ASP A 185 18.96 7.36 11.03
CA ASP A 185 19.25 6.28 11.96
C ASP A 185 20.47 6.57 12.86
N ASN A 186 20.70 5.69 13.82
CA ASN A 186 21.87 5.73 14.71
C ASN A 186 23.15 5.15 14.11
N GLN A 187 23.12 4.68 12.87
CA GLN A 187 24.28 4.20 12.10
C GLN A 187 24.77 5.22 11.06
N HIS A 188 24.34 6.48 11.19
CA HIS A 188 24.68 7.62 10.32
C HIS A 188 24.08 7.55 8.90
N SER A 189 23.10 6.67 8.64
CA SER A 189 22.31 6.74 7.42
C SER A 189 21.27 7.85 7.54
N ARG A 190 21.15 8.62 6.46
CA ARG A 190 20.16 9.69 6.32
C ARG A 190 19.48 9.53 4.97
N GLN A 191 18.16 9.55 4.99
CA GLN A 191 17.34 9.46 3.79
C GLN A 191 16.41 10.65 3.74
N MET A 192 16.27 11.25 2.56
CA MET A 192 15.36 12.34 2.33
C MET A 192 14.68 12.12 0.98
N GLY A 193 13.38 12.36 0.94
CA GLY A 193 12.57 12.19 -0.27
C GLY A 193 11.53 13.29 -0.40
N ILE A 194 11.36 13.80 -1.61
CA ILE A 194 10.31 14.75 -1.97
C ILE A 194 9.53 14.15 -3.13
N SER A 195 8.20 14.23 -3.08
CA SER A 195 7.31 13.77 -4.14
C SER A 195 6.26 14.82 -4.44
N ALA A 196 6.01 15.09 -5.72
CA ALA A 196 4.91 15.91 -6.18
C ALA A 196 4.07 15.11 -7.17
N ASN A 197 2.75 15.12 -7.00
CA ASN A 197 1.80 14.43 -7.86
C ASN A 197 0.70 15.42 -8.27
N GLY A 198 0.41 15.50 -9.56
CA GLY A 198 -0.65 16.36 -10.08
C GLY A 198 -0.96 15.99 -11.52
N SER A 199 -1.83 16.76 -12.15
CA SER A 199 -2.18 16.65 -13.55
C SER A 199 -2.11 18.02 -14.23
N ILE A 200 -1.80 17.98 -15.53
CA ILE A 200 -1.84 19.12 -16.42
C ILE A 200 -2.75 18.74 -17.57
N VAL A 201 -3.83 19.50 -17.76
CA VAL A 201 -4.80 19.27 -18.83
C VAL A 201 -4.81 20.47 -19.76
N ALA A 202 -4.47 20.23 -21.03
CA ALA A 202 -4.64 21.21 -22.09
C ALA A 202 -6.02 21.04 -22.75
N HIS A 203 -6.80 22.11 -22.82
CA HIS A 203 -8.14 22.12 -23.42
C HIS A 203 -8.41 23.44 -24.16
N GLN A 204 -9.55 23.54 -24.86
CA GLN A 204 -9.91 24.69 -25.69
C GLN A 204 -9.98 26.04 -24.95
N TYR A 205 -10.05 26.03 -23.61
CA TYR A 205 -10.09 27.23 -22.78
C TYR A 205 -8.77 27.50 -22.03
N GLY A 206 -7.69 26.76 -22.34
CA GLY A 206 -6.36 26.97 -21.77
C GLY A 206 -5.73 25.71 -21.18
N ILE A 207 -4.75 25.91 -20.30
CA ILE A 207 -4.10 24.85 -19.52
C ILE A 207 -4.63 24.94 -18.10
N THR A 208 -5.12 23.83 -17.56
CA THR A 208 -5.60 23.73 -16.18
C THR A 208 -4.76 22.71 -15.42
N LEU A 209 -4.28 23.12 -14.25
CA LEU A 209 -3.61 22.23 -13.30
C LEU A 209 -4.65 21.64 -12.35
N GLY A 210 -4.44 20.39 -11.95
CA GLY A 210 -5.32 19.75 -10.99
C GLY A 210 -4.66 18.63 -10.21
N THR A 211 -5.39 18.07 -9.27
CA THR A 211 -5.04 16.79 -8.65
C THR A 211 -4.96 15.67 -9.71
N ARG A 212 -4.43 14.51 -9.35
CA ARG A 212 -4.35 13.35 -10.26
C ARG A 212 -5.74 13.04 -10.86
N VAL A 213 -5.80 12.93 -12.20
CA VAL A 213 -7.02 12.61 -12.96
C VAL A 213 -7.04 11.14 -13.33
N SER A 214 -8.24 10.55 -13.45
CA SER A 214 -8.45 9.21 -14.00
C SER A 214 -8.80 9.27 -15.49
N ASP A 215 -8.93 8.12 -16.16
CA ASP A 215 -9.22 8.04 -17.60
C ASP A 215 -10.60 8.65 -17.99
N GLY A 216 -11.50 8.83 -17.02
CA GLY A 216 -12.75 9.59 -17.16
C GLY A 216 -12.72 10.83 -16.28
N PHE A 217 -12.34 11.98 -16.83
CA PHE A 217 -12.34 13.27 -16.12
C PHE A 217 -13.21 14.29 -16.85
N ALA A 218 -13.85 15.17 -16.09
CA ALA A 218 -14.62 16.29 -16.64
C ALA A 218 -13.92 17.62 -16.33
N ILE A 219 -14.01 18.56 -17.28
CA ILE A 219 -13.51 19.93 -17.12
C ILE A 219 -14.71 20.83 -16.90
N ILE A 220 -14.74 21.50 -15.75
CA ILE A 220 -15.73 22.54 -15.44
C ILE A 220 -15.10 23.87 -15.84
N HIS A 221 -15.78 24.67 -16.67
CA HIS A 221 -15.42 26.05 -16.94
C HIS A 221 -16.56 26.97 -16.48
N ALA A 222 -16.29 27.77 -15.46
CA ALA A 222 -17.18 28.80 -14.96
C ALA A 222 -16.42 30.13 -14.93
N LYS A 223 -16.65 30.98 -15.94
CA LYS A 223 -15.91 32.24 -16.19
C LYS A 223 -15.91 33.22 -15.00
N GLU A 224 -16.92 33.16 -14.13
CA GLU A 224 -17.04 33.97 -12.91
C GLU A 224 -16.91 33.16 -11.60
N GLY A 225 -16.59 31.86 -11.69
CA GLY A 225 -16.57 30.94 -10.55
C GLY A 225 -15.24 30.84 -9.80
N ARG A 226 -14.35 31.84 -9.89
CA ARG A 226 -13.00 31.79 -9.30
C ARG A 226 -13.03 31.40 -7.83
N GLY A 227 -12.26 30.37 -7.45
CA GLY A 227 -12.16 29.91 -6.07
C GLY A 227 -13.38 29.14 -5.53
N ALA A 228 -14.42 28.90 -6.34
CA ALA A 228 -15.53 28.06 -5.91
C ALA A 228 -15.05 26.62 -5.67
N GLY A 229 -15.47 26.04 -4.55
CA GLY A 229 -15.20 24.65 -4.23
C GLY A 229 -15.96 23.72 -5.16
N ILE A 230 -15.28 22.68 -5.66
CA ILE A 230 -15.91 21.63 -6.45
C ILE A 230 -16.54 20.63 -5.45
N GLU A 231 -17.86 20.49 -5.47
CA GLU A 231 -18.61 19.69 -4.47
C GLU A 231 -18.27 18.19 -4.52
N SER A 232 -17.81 17.69 -5.69
CA SER A 232 -17.48 16.27 -5.93
C SER A 232 -15.99 15.93 -5.78
N GLY A 233 -15.15 16.82 -5.24
CA GLY A 233 -13.72 16.52 -5.03
C GLY A 233 -12.95 17.53 -4.17
N ASN A 234 -11.71 17.19 -3.82
CA ASN A 234 -10.76 18.12 -3.21
C ASN A 234 -10.16 19.04 -4.29
N GLY A 235 -10.91 20.06 -4.71
CA GLY A 235 -10.46 21.03 -5.71
C GLY A 235 -11.25 22.33 -5.66
N ASN A 236 -10.59 23.44 -5.98
CA ASN A 236 -11.23 24.74 -6.20
C ASN A 236 -11.04 25.12 -7.68
N LEU A 237 -11.97 25.89 -8.24
CA LEU A 237 -11.80 26.49 -9.56
C LEU A 237 -10.56 27.40 -9.57
N ASP A 238 -9.69 27.19 -10.55
CA ASP A 238 -8.46 27.95 -10.79
C ASP A 238 -8.75 29.43 -11.06
N TYR A 239 -7.71 30.26 -11.12
CA TYR A 239 -7.77 31.68 -11.45
C TYR A 239 -8.51 31.98 -12.77
N PHE A 240 -8.50 31.03 -13.72
CA PHE A 240 -9.23 31.11 -14.98
C PHE A 240 -10.69 30.60 -14.92
N GLY A 241 -11.16 30.15 -13.76
CA GLY A 241 -12.48 29.57 -13.58
C GLY A 241 -12.58 28.12 -14.06
N ASN A 242 -11.45 27.41 -14.17
CA ASN A 242 -11.38 26.02 -14.61
C ASN A 242 -11.21 25.07 -13.43
N GLY A 243 -11.83 23.89 -13.48
CA GLY A 243 -11.67 22.85 -12.46
C GLY A 243 -11.77 21.47 -13.06
N ILE A 244 -11.12 20.51 -12.41
CA ILE A 244 -11.12 19.12 -12.88
C ILE A 244 -11.83 18.24 -11.84
N VAL A 245 -12.81 17.47 -12.29
CA VAL A 245 -13.45 16.42 -11.49
C VAL A 245 -12.75 15.10 -11.80
N PRO A 246 -12.03 14.49 -10.83
CA PRO A 246 -11.17 13.34 -11.08
C PRO A 246 -11.91 12.01 -11.28
N TYR A 247 -13.22 11.96 -10.97
CA TYR A 247 -14.03 10.76 -11.11
C TYR A 247 -15.34 11.06 -11.84
N VAL A 248 -15.46 10.54 -13.06
CA VAL A 248 -16.75 10.34 -13.71
C VAL A 248 -16.90 8.84 -13.89
N SER A 249 -17.84 8.21 -13.19
CA SER A 249 -18.11 6.78 -13.38
C SER A 249 -18.67 6.59 -14.80
N PRO A 250 -18.02 5.81 -15.68
CA PRO A 250 -18.58 5.55 -17.00
C PRO A 250 -19.93 4.83 -16.84
N TYR A 251 -20.94 5.28 -17.59
CA TYR A 251 -22.32 4.77 -17.61
C TYR A 251 -23.20 5.09 -16.38
N SER A 252 -22.84 6.09 -15.58
CA SER A 252 -23.75 6.69 -14.59
C SER A 252 -24.11 8.12 -15.03
N VAL A 253 -25.39 8.49 -15.01
CA VAL A 253 -25.79 9.90 -15.14
C VAL A 253 -25.33 10.60 -13.87
N ASN A 254 -24.42 11.58 -14.01
CA ASN A 254 -23.92 12.43 -12.93
C ASN A 254 -24.46 13.85 -13.12
#